data_AF-A0A7W1CRB4-F1
#
_entry.id   AF-A0A7W1CRB4-F1
#
_cell.length_a   1.000
_cell.length_b   1.000
_cell.length_c   1.000
_cell.angle_alpha   90.00
_cell.angle_beta   90.00
_cell.angle_gamma   90.00
#
_symmetry.space_group_name_H-M   'P 1'
#
loop_
_entity.id
_entity.type
_entity.pdbx_description
1 polymer ?
#
loop_
_entity_poly.entity_id
_entity_poly.type
_entity_poly.pdbx_seq_one_letter_code
_entity_poly.pdbx_strand_id
1 'polypeptide(L)'
;MKTIIQLILLTLVAVSGQAAAPGAAGHWQGAITLPGTRLEVAVDLKAPATADQLWSGTIDIPAQMLRGFALAEVTVEGSRVAFNMPNIPGDPAFDGKMTDDGNQVVGDFRQNGQTFPFALNRGEATKRSGETPSHGVPGRGLAGHWQGSLRPGAAPVELRLVLHVTAGEGGALSATVDSIDQGANGIPVSSIALKNDAVTMELAVLKASYEGKLADDGSEIEGTWKQGSIATPLVFRRLAAAPKLARPQEPKPPFPYQERKVEFAGGASGVTLAGTLTVPSGKGTFPGVVLLSGSGAQDRDETLMGHRPFLVLADYLTRHGIAVLRYDDRGYAASTGDYAAATHEDFAADAGAAFKFLIAQKAIDPARVGLCGHSEGAPHAAIVAAGNPKVAFVVMLAGIGVPVDQLLTRQRQDIMRVAGVDQLTTPEETALRDKLFAFLRTEKATDKKEVRALIEQMAARYTPEQREAAGFTESAIDQQVAMLTSPWFLKLLAFDPAPILAKVKCPVLALNGEKDLQVSFRENLDGIRKGLEAGGNREVTVRALPELNHLFQHSSTGAISEYGQIEETMSPEVLQIVGEWIERQTRKEKTG
;
A
#
# COMPACT_ATOMS: atom_id res chain seq x y z
N MET A 1 -55.94 3.51 -68.29
CA MET A 1 -55.01 2.40 -68.65
C MET A 1 -53.85 2.53 -67.67
N LYS A 2 -53.55 1.62 -66.72
CA LYS A 2 -53.35 0.14 -66.80
C LYS A 2 -52.45 -0.17 -68.01
N THR A 3 -51.28 -0.83 -67.96
CA THR A 3 -50.57 -1.69 -66.99
C THR A 3 -49.07 -1.29 -66.92
N ILE A 4 -48.10 -1.93 -66.24
CA ILE A 4 -48.03 -3.14 -65.39
C ILE A 4 -46.96 -2.95 -64.28
N ILE A 5 -46.83 -3.89 -63.33
CA ILE A 5 -45.65 -4.01 -62.44
C ILE A 5 -44.88 -5.28 -62.84
N GLN A 6 -43.56 -5.19 -63.07
CA GLN A 6 -42.66 -6.35 -63.06
C GLN A 6 -41.34 -5.96 -62.39
N LEU A 7 -41.06 -6.61 -61.26
CA LEU A 7 -39.85 -6.45 -60.47
C LEU A 7 -38.79 -7.43 -61.00
N ILE A 8 -37.61 -6.95 -61.41
CA ILE A 8 -36.51 -7.82 -61.85
C ILE A 8 -35.70 -8.26 -60.63
N LEU A 9 -35.54 -9.57 -60.50
CA LEU A 9 -34.78 -10.22 -59.43
C LEU A 9 -33.28 -10.11 -59.72
N LEU A 10 -32.50 -9.45 -58.84
CA LEU A 10 -31.04 -9.49 -58.87
C LEU A 10 -30.52 -10.37 -57.72
N THR A 11 -29.81 -11.44 -58.04
CA THR A 11 -29.14 -12.30 -57.07
C THR A 11 -27.86 -11.64 -56.55
N LEU A 12 -27.82 -11.27 -55.26
CA LEU A 12 -26.57 -10.93 -54.58
C LEU A 12 -25.80 -12.22 -54.24
N VAL A 13 -24.55 -12.30 -54.71
CA VAL A 13 -23.56 -13.23 -54.15
C VAL A 13 -22.91 -12.55 -52.94
N ALA A 14 -23.18 -13.05 -51.74
CA ALA A 14 -22.52 -12.59 -50.54
C ALA A 14 -21.10 -13.17 -50.45
N VAL A 15 -20.09 -12.32 -50.61
CA VAL A 15 -18.69 -12.68 -50.30
C VAL A 15 -18.49 -12.51 -48.79
N SER A 16 -18.47 -13.62 -48.06
CA SER A 16 -18.13 -13.64 -46.64
C SER A 16 -16.62 -13.43 -46.47
N GLY A 17 -16.21 -12.18 -46.24
CA GLY A 17 -14.86 -11.88 -45.77
C GLY A 17 -14.68 -12.38 -44.35
N GLN A 18 -14.01 -13.52 -44.16
CA GLN A 18 -13.51 -13.92 -42.85
C GLN A 18 -12.44 -12.92 -42.41
N ALA A 19 -12.69 -12.21 -41.32
CA ALA A 19 -11.64 -11.46 -40.64
C ALA A 19 -10.55 -12.45 -40.20
N ALA A 20 -9.28 -12.12 -40.45
CA ALA A 20 -8.17 -12.94 -39.96
C ALA A 20 -8.22 -13.00 -38.42
N ALA A 21 -8.05 -14.19 -37.85
CA ALA A 21 -7.99 -14.36 -36.41
C ALA A 21 -6.86 -13.48 -35.81
N PRO A 22 -7.07 -12.87 -34.63
CA PRO A 22 -6.07 -12.01 -34.02
C PRO A 22 -4.81 -12.82 -33.67
N GLY A 23 -3.64 -12.31 -34.05
CA GLY A 23 -2.35 -12.96 -33.79
C GLY A 23 -1.97 -12.98 -32.30
N ALA A 24 -0.86 -13.62 -31.97
CA ALA A 24 -0.41 -13.82 -30.58
C ALA A 24 -0.14 -12.51 -29.80
N ALA A 25 0.06 -11.38 -30.48
CA ALA A 25 0.28 -10.10 -29.82
C ALA A 25 -0.96 -9.60 -29.05
N GLY A 26 -0.71 -8.87 -27.97
CA GLY A 26 -1.72 -8.32 -27.06
C GLY A 26 -1.69 -8.96 -25.68
N HIS A 27 -2.74 -8.69 -24.91
CA HIS A 27 -2.87 -9.07 -23.52
C HIS A 27 -3.63 -10.39 -23.34
N TRP A 28 -3.15 -11.19 -22.41
CA TRP A 28 -3.63 -12.53 -22.10
C TRP A 28 -3.76 -12.74 -20.59
N GLN A 29 -4.78 -13.46 -20.16
CA GLN A 29 -5.08 -13.74 -18.75
C GLN A 29 -5.40 -15.23 -18.55
N GLY A 30 -4.83 -15.84 -17.53
CA GLY A 30 -5.02 -17.25 -17.24
C GLY A 30 -4.74 -17.57 -15.78
N ALA A 31 -4.84 -18.84 -15.41
CA ALA A 31 -4.42 -19.28 -14.09
C ALA A 31 -3.65 -20.59 -14.13
N ILE A 32 -2.51 -20.64 -13.44
CA ILE A 32 -1.76 -21.87 -13.19
C ILE A 32 -2.33 -22.50 -11.92
N THR A 33 -2.81 -23.74 -12.03
CA THR A 33 -3.32 -24.50 -10.87
C THR A 33 -2.23 -25.43 -10.37
N LEU A 34 -1.59 -25.05 -9.27
CA LEU A 34 -0.59 -25.85 -8.56
C LEU A 34 -1.26 -26.67 -7.44
N PRO A 35 -0.60 -27.70 -6.89
CA PRO A 35 -1.11 -28.42 -5.72
C PRO A 35 -1.34 -27.48 -4.54
N GLY A 36 -2.61 -27.24 -4.19
CA GLY A 36 -3.02 -26.39 -3.07
C GLY A 36 -3.09 -24.88 -3.36
N THR A 37 -2.67 -24.41 -4.54
CA THR A 37 -2.65 -22.96 -4.87
C THR A 37 -3.08 -22.71 -6.31
N ARG A 38 -3.95 -21.73 -6.52
CA ARG A 38 -4.27 -21.19 -7.85
C ARG A 38 -3.60 -19.83 -8.00
N LEU A 39 -2.76 -19.68 -9.02
CA LEU A 39 -2.06 -18.44 -9.34
C LEU A 39 -2.73 -17.83 -10.57
N GLU A 40 -3.39 -16.68 -10.40
CA GLU A 40 -3.79 -15.86 -11.55
C GLU A 40 -2.55 -15.25 -12.20
N VAL A 41 -2.56 -15.19 -13.53
CA VAL A 41 -1.43 -14.80 -14.38
C VAL A 41 -1.92 -13.90 -15.50
N ALA A 42 -1.19 -12.81 -15.77
CA ALA A 42 -1.35 -12.05 -17.00
C ALA A 42 -0.06 -12.08 -17.83
N VAL A 43 -0.19 -12.11 -19.15
CA VAL A 43 0.92 -12.11 -20.10
C VAL A 43 0.64 -11.11 -21.20
N ASP A 44 1.58 -10.20 -21.44
CA ASP A 44 1.54 -9.27 -22.57
C ASP A 44 2.60 -9.66 -23.59
N LEU A 45 2.18 -9.95 -24.82
CA LEU A 45 3.08 -10.32 -25.92
C LEU A 45 3.14 -9.19 -26.95
N LYS A 46 4.35 -8.79 -27.33
CA LYS A 46 4.62 -7.75 -28.32
C LYS A 46 5.29 -8.36 -29.55
N ALA A 47 4.67 -8.15 -30.71
CA ALA A 47 5.28 -8.45 -32.00
C ALA A 47 6.49 -7.53 -32.26
N PRO A 48 7.54 -8.04 -32.93
CA PRO A 48 8.67 -7.22 -33.36
C PRO A 48 8.21 -6.14 -34.34
N ALA A 49 8.84 -4.97 -34.31
CA ALA A 49 8.49 -3.88 -35.22
C ALA A 49 9.06 -4.09 -36.64
N THR A 50 10.13 -4.86 -36.76
CA THR A 50 10.85 -5.19 -37.99
C THR A 50 11.30 -6.66 -37.96
N ALA A 51 11.54 -7.27 -39.12
CA ALA A 51 11.77 -8.73 -39.23
C ALA A 51 13.10 -9.22 -38.61
N ASP A 52 13.99 -8.32 -38.26
CA ASP A 52 15.27 -8.54 -37.58
C ASP A 52 15.18 -8.42 -36.05
N GLN A 53 14.04 -7.96 -35.51
CA GLN A 53 13.78 -7.91 -34.08
C GLN A 53 13.12 -9.21 -33.58
N LEU A 54 13.40 -9.55 -32.32
CA LEU A 54 12.73 -10.66 -31.63
C LEU A 54 11.36 -10.23 -31.08
N TRP A 55 10.48 -11.21 -30.86
CA TRP A 55 9.32 -11.01 -30.00
C TRP A 55 9.77 -10.70 -28.57
N SER A 56 8.94 -9.96 -27.85
CA SER A 56 9.14 -9.71 -26.43
C SER A 56 7.83 -9.85 -25.68
N GLY A 57 7.91 -10.01 -24.37
CA GLY A 57 6.71 -10.02 -23.53
C GLY A 57 7.01 -9.87 -22.05
N THR A 58 5.96 -9.65 -21.29
CA THR A 58 6.00 -9.56 -19.83
C THR A 58 4.97 -10.49 -19.20
N ILE A 59 5.27 -11.01 -18.01
CA ILE A 59 4.35 -11.81 -17.21
C ILE A 59 4.16 -11.20 -15.81
N ASP A 60 2.91 -11.22 -15.36
CA ASP A 60 2.48 -10.85 -14.01
C ASP A 60 1.91 -12.08 -13.31
N ILE A 61 2.30 -12.29 -12.05
CA ILE A 61 1.75 -13.30 -11.14
C ILE A 61 1.47 -12.59 -9.81
N PRO A 62 0.30 -11.94 -9.63
CA PRO A 62 0.05 -11.03 -8.50
C PRO A 62 0.21 -11.69 -7.14
N ALA A 63 -0.21 -12.95 -6.98
CA ALA A 63 -0.07 -13.72 -5.75
C ALA A 63 1.39 -14.01 -5.34
N GLN A 64 2.35 -13.81 -6.27
CA GLN A 64 3.79 -13.92 -6.03
C GLN A 64 4.49 -12.54 -6.04
N MET A 65 3.73 -11.44 -6.12
CA MET A 65 4.21 -10.06 -6.35
C MET A 65 4.97 -9.84 -7.67
N LEU A 66 5.11 -10.87 -8.50
CA LEU A 66 5.81 -10.80 -9.79
C LEU A 66 5.01 -9.92 -10.76
N ARG A 67 5.63 -8.84 -11.26
CA ARG A 67 4.99 -7.90 -12.21
C ARG A 67 5.98 -7.39 -13.25
N GLY A 68 5.49 -7.12 -14.46
CA GLY A 68 6.28 -6.66 -15.61
C GLY A 68 7.45 -7.58 -15.94
N PHE A 69 7.40 -8.86 -15.55
CA PHE A 69 8.58 -9.72 -15.60
C PHE A 69 8.94 -10.03 -17.05
N ALA A 70 10.10 -9.56 -17.50
CA ALA A 70 10.57 -9.75 -18.86
C ALA A 70 10.72 -11.25 -19.17
N LEU A 71 9.92 -11.72 -20.12
CA LEU A 71 10.04 -13.05 -20.69
C LEU A 71 11.25 -13.10 -21.63
N ALA A 72 12.00 -14.20 -21.60
CA ALA A 72 13.05 -14.47 -22.58
C ALA A 72 12.65 -15.64 -23.50
N GLU A 73 13.39 -15.77 -24.61
CA GLU A 73 13.12 -16.75 -25.67
C GLU A 73 11.66 -16.76 -26.17
N VAL A 74 11.03 -15.58 -26.19
CA VAL A 74 9.66 -15.41 -26.67
C VAL A 74 9.62 -15.74 -28.17
N THR A 75 8.88 -16.79 -28.51
CA THR A 75 8.77 -17.32 -29.87
C THR A 75 7.30 -17.46 -30.26
N VAL A 76 6.98 -17.01 -31.47
CA VAL A 76 5.65 -17.13 -32.06
C VAL A 76 5.80 -17.68 -33.47
N GLU A 77 5.46 -18.96 -33.64
CA GLU A 77 5.62 -19.72 -34.89
C GLU A 77 4.25 -20.23 -35.36
N GLY A 78 3.60 -19.46 -36.24
CA GLY A 78 2.25 -19.76 -36.69
C GLY A 78 1.24 -19.68 -35.54
N SER A 79 0.79 -20.85 -35.05
CA SER A 79 -0.09 -20.95 -33.86
C SER A 79 0.66 -21.30 -32.58
N ARG A 80 1.96 -21.63 -32.63
CA ARG A 80 2.74 -21.91 -31.41
C ARG A 80 3.18 -20.61 -30.75
N VAL A 81 3.08 -20.57 -29.43
CA VAL A 81 3.57 -19.49 -28.57
C VAL A 81 4.35 -20.13 -27.43
N ALA A 82 5.63 -19.78 -27.28
CA ALA A 82 6.46 -20.25 -26.19
C ALA A 82 7.33 -19.13 -25.63
N PHE A 83 7.70 -19.25 -24.35
CA PHE A 83 8.57 -18.31 -23.64
C PHE A 83 9.13 -18.96 -22.36
N ASN A 84 10.24 -18.42 -21.84
CA ASN A 84 10.82 -18.84 -20.57
C ASN A 84 10.93 -17.66 -19.58
N MET A 85 11.19 -18.00 -18.31
CA MET A 85 11.31 -17.04 -17.20
C MET A 85 12.71 -17.13 -16.55
N PRO A 86 13.72 -16.44 -17.07
CA PRO A 86 15.12 -16.64 -16.68
C PRO A 86 15.40 -16.16 -15.25
N ASN A 87 16.29 -16.85 -14.54
CA ASN A 87 16.67 -16.55 -13.14
C ASN A 87 15.55 -16.72 -12.09
N ILE A 88 14.40 -17.32 -12.46
CA ILE A 88 13.39 -17.77 -11.49
C ILE A 88 13.69 -19.22 -11.09
N PRO A 89 13.72 -19.59 -9.79
CA PRO A 89 14.01 -20.96 -9.37
C PRO A 89 13.08 -22.01 -10.01
N GLY A 90 13.70 -23.06 -10.57
CA GLY A 90 13.01 -24.14 -11.26
C GLY A 90 12.78 -23.91 -12.75
N ASP A 91 13.44 -22.91 -13.34
CA ASP A 91 13.46 -22.59 -14.78
C ASP A 91 12.08 -22.61 -15.45
N PRO A 92 11.14 -21.72 -15.04
CA PRO A 92 9.78 -21.77 -15.53
C PRO A 92 9.70 -21.47 -17.03
N ALA A 93 8.91 -22.26 -17.75
CA ALA A 93 8.69 -22.08 -19.18
C ALA A 93 7.26 -22.45 -19.59
N PHE A 94 6.75 -21.78 -20.61
CA PHE A 94 5.46 -22.09 -21.23
C PHE A 94 5.66 -22.49 -22.69
N ASP A 95 4.94 -23.52 -23.12
CA ASP A 95 4.89 -23.97 -24.51
C ASP A 95 3.44 -24.31 -24.86
N GLY A 96 2.80 -23.51 -25.71
CA GLY A 96 1.38 -23.60 -25.99
C GLY A 96 1.00 -23.34 -27.43
N LYS A 97 -0.25 -23.69 -27.75
CA LYS A 97 -0.85 -23.51 -29.07
C LYS A 97 -2.06 -22.59 -28.97
N MET A 98 -2.09 -21.56 -29.80
CA MET A 98 -3.22 -20.68 -29.98
C MET A 98 -4.38 -21.41 -30.68
N THR A 99 -5.61 -21.18 -30.20
CA THR A 99 -6.84 -21.69 -30.81
C THR A 99 -7.13 -21.01 -32.13
N ASP A 100 -7.90 -21.69 -33.00
CA ASP A 100 -8.19 -21.20 -34.37
C ASP A 100 -8.99 -19.89 -34.39
N ASP A 101 -9.71 -19.56 -33.30
CA ASP A 101 -10.41 -18.29 -33.11
C ASP A 101 -9.51 -17.16 -32.57
N GLY A 102 -8.26 -17.45 -32.21
CA GLY A 102 -7.29 -16.51 -31.66
C GLY A 102 -7.60 -16.04 -30.23
N ASN A 103 -8.54 -16.66 -29.52
CA ASN A 103 -8.98 -16.21 -28.19
C ASN A 103 -8.32 -16.94 -27.01
N GLN A 104 -7.67 -18.09 -27.23
CA GLN A 104 -6.91 -18.78 -26.21
C GLN A 104 -5.54 -19.23 -26.72
N VAL A 105 -4.58 -19.36 -25.80
CA VAL A 105 -3.35 -20.15 -25.98
C VAL A 105 -3.34 -21.22 -24.88
N VAL A 106 -3.42 -22.49 -25.29
CA VAL A 106 -3.48 -23.64 -24.37
C VAL A 106 -2.18 -24.42 -24.48
N GLY A 107 -1.57 -24.72 -23.35
CA GLY A 107 -0.25 -25.35 -23.33
C GLY A 107 0.18 -25.90 -21.97
N ASP A 108 1.45 -26.26 -21.92
CA ASP A 108 2.13 -26.75 -20.74
C ASP A 108 2.96 -25.64 -20.10
N PHE A 109 2.72 -25.37 -18.81
CA PHE A 109 3.66 -24.61 -17.97
C PHE A 109 4.55 -25.60 -17.21
N ARG A 110 5.87 -25.46 -17.34
CA ARG A 110 6.86 -26.33 -16.72
C ARG A 110 7.64 -25.56 -15.66
N GLN A 111 7.88 -26.17 -14.51
CA GLN A 111 8.75 -25.63 -13.45
C GLN A 111 9.23 -26.78 -12.54
N ASN A 112 10.49 -26.75 -12.08
CA ASN A 112 11.09 -27.78 -11.21
C ASN A 112 10.95 -29.21 -11.77
N GLY A 113 11.00 -29.37 -13.10
CA GLY A 113 10.78 -30.65 -13.79
C GLY A 113 9.34 -31.19 -13.75
N GLN A 114 8.40 -30.44 -13.13
CA GLN A 114 6.97 -30.72 -13.19
C GLN A 114 6.32 -30.00 -14.38
N THR A 115 5.15 -30.47 -14.80
CA THR A 115 4.35 -29.88 -15.89
C THR A 115 2.92 -29.70 -15.42
N PHE A 116 2.35 -28.53 -15.67
CA PHE A 116 1.01 -28.12 -15.27
C PHE A 116 0.26 -27.61 -16.50
N PRO A 117 -1.03 -27.98 -16.69
CA PRO A 117 -1.82 -27.41 -17.77
C PRO A 117 -2.05 -25.93 -17.51
N PHE A 118 -1.81 -25.10 -18.51
CA PHE A 118 -2.00 -23.65 -18.43
C PHE A 118 -2.72 -23.14 -19.69
N ALA A 119 -3.75 -22.33 -19.47
CA ALA A 119 -4.54 -21.72 -20.53
C ALA A 119 -4.58 -20.20 -20.32
N LEU A 120 -4.10 -19.49 -21.33
CA LEU A 120 -4.18 -18.04 -21.47
C LEU A 120 -5.40 -17.71 -22.33
N ASN A 121 -6.24 -16.77 -21.89
CA ASN A 121 -7.41 -16.25 -22.60
C ASN A 121 -7.13 -14.81 -22.99
N ARG A 122 -7.58 -14.37 -24.17
CA ARG A 122 -7.45 -12.98 -24.59
C ARG A 122 -8.30 -12.08 -23.71
N GLY A 123 -7.74 -10.97 -23.22
CA GLY A 123 -8.42 -10.02 -22.34
C GLY A 123 -8.03 -8.58 -22.62
N GLU A 124 -8.68 -7.64 -21.94
CA GLU A 124 -8.20 -6.25 -21.88
C GLU A 124 -7.13 -6.12 -20.81
N ALA A 125 -6.01 -5.48 -21.14
CA ALA A 125 -4.99 -5.13 -20.15
C ALA A 125 -5.57 -4.14 -19.14
N THR A 126 -5.62 -4.53 -17.87
CA THR A 126 -5.97 -3.65 -16.76
C THR A 126 -4.86 -2.62 -16.58
N LYS A 127 -4.89 -1.52 -17.35
CA LYS A 127 -3.90 -0.43 -17.27
C LYS A 127 -3.84 0.10 -15.84
N ARG A 128 -2.74 -0.19 -15.13
CA ARG A 128 -2.51 0.33 -13.78
C ARG A 128 -1.95 1.73 -13.88
N SER A 129 -2.36 2.62 -12.97
CA SER A 129 -1.78 3.94 -12.86
C SER A 129 -0.27 3.91 -12.67
N GLY A 130 0.45 4.57 -13.58
CA GLY A 130 1.90 4.74 -13.51
C GLY A 130 2.68 3.46 -13.83
N GLU A 131 2.20 2.58 -14.71
CA GLU A 131 3.03 1.50 -15.27
C GLU A 131 4.30 2.05 -15.94
N THR A 132 5.41 1.32 -15.80
CA THR A 132 6.62 1.62 -16.56
C THR A 132 6.31 1.38 -18.03
N PRO A 133 6.43 2.38 -18.93
CA PRO A 133 6.05 2.20 -20.32
C PRO A 133 6.95 1.17 -20.98
N SER A 134 6.46 0.54 -22.05
CA SER A 134 7.27 -0.40 -22.84
C SER A 134 8.32 0.30 -23.71
N HIS A 135 8.13 1.60 -24.01
CA HIS A 135 9.03 2.46 -24.79
C HIS A 135 9.05 3.88 -24.24
N GLY A 136 10.21 4.53 -24.26
CA GLY A 136 10.31 5.96 -23.97
C GLY A 136 9.84 6.86 -25.13
N VAL A 137 9.57 8.13 -24.84
CA VAL A 137 9.37 9.15 -25.88
C VAL A 137 10.71 9.77 -26.30
N PRO A 138 10.98 10.00 -27.59
CA PRO A 138 12.23 10.64 -28.03
C PRO A 138 12.44 12.03 -27.40
N GLY A 139 13.70 12.41 -27.18
CA GLY A 139 14.05 13.67 -26.51
C GLY A 139 15.53 14.04 -26.65
N ARG A 140 15.96 15.11 -25.96
CA ARG A 140 17.35 15.60 -26.00
C ARG A 140 17.94 15.74 -24.60
N GLY A 141 19.16 15.26 -24.40
CA GLY A 141 19.87 15.30 -23.12
C GLY A 141 19.14 14.54 -22.00
N LEU A 142 19.49 14.79 -20.74
CA LEU A 142 18.88 14.10 -19.60
C LEU A 142 17.65 14.80 -19.00
N ALA A 143 17.47 16.10 -19.23
CA ALA A 143 16.37 16.85 -18.61
C ALA A 143 14.98 16.28 -18.99
N GLY A 144 14.09 16.19 -18.01
CA GLY A 144 12.75 15.61 -18.14
C GLY A 144 12.45 14.56 -17.09
N HIS A 145 11.42 13.76 -17.35
CA HIS A 145 10.99 12.66 -16.49
C HIS A 145 11.31 11.33 -17.15
N TRP A 146 11.70 10.35 -16.35
CA TRP A 146 12.00 9.00 -16.78
C TRP A 146 11.40 8.02 -15.80
N GLN A 147 10.99 6.84 -16.27
CA GLN A 147 10.54 5.77 -15.39
C GLN A 147 11.18 4.45 -15.77
N GLY A 148 11.60 3.68 -14.77
CA GLY A 148 12.14 2.35 -14.91
C GLY A 148 11.61 1.41 -13.83
N SER A 149 11.69 0.12 -14.09
CA SER A 149 11.32 -0.94 -13.14
C SER A 149 12.56 -1.60 -12.57
N LEU A 150 12.80 -1.42 -11.27
CA LEU A 150 13.90 -2.01 -10.53
C LEU A 150 13.44 -3.28 -9.80
N ARG A 151 14.29 -4.31 -9.78
CA ARG A 151 14.10 -5.54 -8.99
C ARG A 151 15.33 -5.78 -8.12
N PRO A 152 15.33 -5.35 -6.84
CA PRO A 152 16.48 -5.50 -5.96
C PRO A 152 16.70 -6.98 -5.57
N GLY A 153 17.74 -7.60 -6.13
CA GLY A 153 18.13 -8.97 -5.79
C GLY A 153 17.10 -10.03 -6.23
N ALA A 154 17.00 -11.12 -5.46
CA ALA A 154 16.17 -12.29 -5.78
C ALA A 154 14.73 -12.20 -5.24
N ALA A 155 14.35 -11.12 -4.55
CA ALA A 155 12.99 -10.95 -4.06
C ALA A 155 12.03 -10.60 -5.21
N PRO A 156 10.78 -11.08 -5.22
CA PRO A 156 9.85 -10.87 -6.32
C PRO A 156 9.15 -9.50 -6.25
N VAL A 157 9.83 -8.46 -5.76
CA VAL A 157 9.31 -7.10 -5.62
C VAL A 157 9.82 -6.24 -6.78
N GLU A 158 8.90 -5.79 -7.63
CA GLU A 158 9.16 -4.75 -8.62
C GLU A 158 8.92 -3.36 -7.97
N LEU A 159 9.89 -2.46 -8.14
CA LEU A 159 9.83 -1.06 -7.70
C LEU A 159 9.90 -0.15 -8.93
N ARG A 160 8.84 0.61 -9.18
CA ARG A 160 8.78 1.62 -10.24
C ARG A 160 9.45 2.88 -9.73
N LEU A 161 10.60 3.19 -10.32
CA LEU A 161 11.39 4.38 -10.01
C LEU A 161 11.12 5.46 -11.05
N VAL A 162 10.80 6.67 -10.60
CA VAL A 162 10.68 7.85 -11.46
C VAL A 162 11.87 8.76 -11.22
N LEU A 163 12.70 8.97 -12.24
CA LEU A 163 13.79 9.92 -12.20
C LEU A 163 13.32 11.26 -12.78
N HIS A 164 13.46 12.32 -11.98
CA HIS A 164 13.12 13.70 -12.35
C HIS A 164 14.44 14.45 -12.53
N VAL A 165 14.76 14.88 -13.75
CA VAL A 165 15.99 15.63 -14.04
C VAL A 165 15.65 17.06 -14.47
N THR A 166 16.21 18.04 -13.77
CA THR A 166 16.10 19.47 -14.09
C THR A 166 17.44 19.98 -14.61
N ALA A 167 17.41 20.79 -15.67
CA ALA A 167 18.58 21.52 -16.14
C ALA A 167 18.58 22.94 -15.52
N GLY A 168 19.68 23.29 -14.85
CA GLY A 168 19.97 24.64 -14.37
C GLY A 168 20.81 25.45 -15.36
N GLU A 169 21.26 26.62 -14.92
CA GLU A 169 22.14 27.49 -15.70
C GLU A 169 23.45 26.77 -16.08
N GLY A 170 23.98 27.11 -17.27
CA GLY A 170 25.21 26.51 -17.78
C GLY A 170 25.12 25.02 -18.16
N GLY A 171 23.94 24.40 -18.08
CA GLY A 171 23.75 22.97 -18.35
C GLY A 171 24.05 22.06 -17.15
N ALA A 172 24.19 22.62 -15.94
CA ALA A 172 24.23 21.83 -14.72
C ALA A 172 22.94 21.02 -14.55
N LEU A 173 23.04 19.79 -14.06
CA LEU A 173 21.88 18.92 -13.84
C LEU A 173 21.64 18.75 -12.33
N SER A 174 20.37 18.76 -11.93
CA SER A 174 19.92 18.30 -10.62
C SER A 174 18.84 17.25 -10.80
N ALA A 175 18.72 16.31 -9.86
CA ALA A 175 17.71 15.27 -9.97
C ALA A 175 17.18 14.76 -8.62
N THR A 176 15.97 14.19 -8.68
CA THR A 176 15.37 13.39 -7.60
C THR A 176 14.85 12.07 -8.17
N VAL A 177 14.72 11.07 -7.31
CA VAL A 177 14.05 9.80 -7.62
C VAL A 177 12.84 9.62 -6.71
N ASP A 178 11.72 9.23 -7.29
CA ASP A 178 10.54 8.76 -6.57
C ASP A 178 10.48 7.23 -6.69
N SER A 179 10.18 6.52 -5.60
CA SER A 179 9.83 5.09 -5.61
C SER A 179 8.31 4.98 -5.39
N ILE A 180 7.57 4.80 -6.48
CA ILE A 180 6.10 4.88 -6.50
C ILE A 180 5.50 3.88 -5.51
N ASP A 181 5.94 2.62 -5.58
CA ASP A 181 5.37 1.49 -4.83
C ASP A 181 5.71 1.54 -3.33
N GLN A 182 6.69 2.36 -2.93
CA GLN A 182 7.07 2.59 -1.54
C GLN A 182 6.57 3.95 -1.01
N GLY A 183 5.99 4.80 -1.86
CA GLY A 183 5.59 6.16 -1.51
C GLY A 183 6.74 7.12 -1.18
N ALA A 184 7.98 6.76 -1.49
CA ALA A 184 9.17 7.54 -1.16
C ALA A 184 9.47 8.52 -2.29
N ASN A 185 9.04 9.78 -2.15
CA ASN A 185 9.15 10.81 -3.19
C ASN A 185 10.28 11.81 -2.89
N GLY A 186 10.89 12.37 -3.94
CA GLY A 186 11.87 13.44 -3.83
C GLY A 186 13.24 12.99 -3.31
N ILE A 187 13.60 11.71 -3.42
CA ILE A 187 14.88 11.18 -2.93
C ILE A 187 16.02 11.89 -3.68
N PRO A 188 16.94 12.60 -3.00
CA PRO A 188 17.91 13.45 -3.67
C PRO A 188 18.98 12.63 -4.41
N VAL A 189 19.18 12.93 -5.68
CA VAL A 189 20.33 12.44 -6.46
C VAL A 189 21.50 13.38 -6.19
N SER A 190 22.45 12.91 -5.38
CA SER A 190 23.61 13.67 -4.92
C SER A 190 24.63 14.04 -6.03
N SER A 191 24.65 13.30 -7.13
CA SER A 191 25.41 13.65 -8.34
C SER A 191 24.73 13.04 -9.57
N ILE A 192 24.65 13.78 -10.66
CA ILE A 192 24.15 13.30 -11.95
C ILE A 192 24.96 13.94 -13.10
N ALA A 193 25.39 13.15 -14.06
CA ALA A 193 26.15 13.62 -15.22
C ALA A 193 25.76 12.91 -16.52
N LEU A 194 25.85 13.64 -17.63
CA LEU A 194 25.88 13.10 -18.99
C LEU A 194 27.23 13.47 -19.62
N LYS A 195 27.99 12.48 -20.09
CA LYS A 195 29.24 12.70 -20.82
C LYS A 195 29.23 11.84 -22.09
N ASN A 196 29.13 12.50 -23.23
CA ASN A 196 28.74 11.86 -24.50
C ASN A 196 27.35 11.21 -24.35
N ASP A 197 27.28 9.89 -24.47
CA ASP A 197 26.13 9.01 -24.23
C ASP A 197 26.11 8.39 -22.83
N ALA A 198 27.22 8.45 -22.08
CA ALA A 198 27.32 7.85 -20.75
C ALA A 198 26.62 8.69 -19.67
N VAL A 199 25.75 8.03 -18.91
CA VAL A 199 24.97 8.56 -17.80
C VAL A 199 25.47 7.98 -16.49
N THR A 200 25.76 8.83 -15.51
CA THR A 200 26.10 8.40 -14.15
C THR A 200 25.24 9.13 -13.13
N MET A 201 24.78 8.41 -12.10
CA MET A 201 24.02 8.96 -10.97
C MET A 201 24.47 8.35 -9.64
N GLU A 202 24.49 9.17 -8.59
CA GLU A 202 24.81 8.77 -7.21
C GLU A 202 23.70 9.25 -6.26
N LEU A 203 23.20 8.34 -5.43
CA LEU A 203 22.17 8.59 -4.41
C LEU A 203 22.75 8.25 -3.03
N ALA A 204 23.58 9.15 -2.49
CA ALA A 204 24.31 8.95 -1.23
C ALA A 204 23.42 8.54 -0.04
N VAL A 205 22.18 9.06 0.03
CA VAL A 205 21.20 8.71 1.08
C VAL A 205 20.83 7.22 1.06
N LEU A 206 20.76 6.61 -0.13
CA LEU A 206 20.42 5.20 -0.31
C LEU A 206 21.66 4.28 -0.40
N LYS A 207 22.88 4.86 -0.40
CA LYS A 207 24.14 4.18 -0.77
C LYS A 207 24.00 3.43 -2.12
N ALA A 208 23.36 4.08 -3.09
CA ALA A 208 23.06 3.52 -4.40
C ALA A 208 23.65 4.38 -5.52
N SER A 209 24.01 3.75 -6.64
CA SER A 209 24.48 4.41 -7.85
C SER A 209 23.88 3.78 -9.11
N TYR A 210 24.00 4.48 -10.23
CA TYR A 210 23.55 4.00 -11.53
C TYR A 210 24.54 4.42 -12.61
N GLU A 211 24.92 3.46 -13.45
CA GLU A 211 25.74 3.67 -14.65
C GLU A 211 24.96 3.14 -15.86
N GLY A 212 24.77 3.99 -16.88
CA GLY A 212 24.02 3.62 -18.07
C GLY A 212 24.41 4.42 -19.31
N LYS A 213 23.76 4.09 -20.42
CA LYS A 213 23.94 4.70 -21.73
C LYS A 213 22.61 5.26 -22.23
N LEU A 214 22.60 6.54 -22.58
CA LEU A 214 21.49 7.21 -23.24
C LEU A 214 21.41 6.76 -24.72
N ALA A 215 20.21 6.38 -25.18
CA ALA A 215 19.95 6.05 -26.57
C ALA A 215 20.08 7.27 -27.50
N ASP A 216 20.40 7.04 -28.78
CA ASP A 216 20.66 8.11 -29.76
C ASP A 216 19.45 9.04 -30.01
N ASP A 217 18.23 8.51 -29.90
CA ASP A 217 16.98 9.29 -29.99
C ASP A 217 16.55 9.92 -28.64
N GLY A 218 17.35 9.67 -27.60
CA GLY A 218 17.13 10.11 -26.23
C GLY A 218 15.89 9.52 -25.55
N SER A 219 15.31 8.43 -26.06
CA SER A 219 14.08 7.82 -25.50
C SER A 219 14.35 6.97 -24.25
N GLU A 220 15.48 6.27 -24.18
CA GLU A 220 15.80 5.34 -23.09
C GLU A 220 17.24 5.55 -22.56
N ILE A 221 17.46 5.17 -21.31
CA ILE A 221 18.78 5.01 -20.69
C ILE A 221 18.87 3.56 -20.23
N GLU A 222 19.72 2.77 -20.86
CA GLU A 222 19.97 1.36 -20.49
C GLU A 222 21.19 1.29 -19.58
N GLY A 223 21.08 0.63 -18.43
CA GLY A 223 22.16 0.62 -17.46
C GLY A 223 21.98 -0.34 -16.29
N THR A 224 22.84 -0.20 -15.29
CA THR A 224 22.87 -1.03 -14.09
C THR A 224 22.72 -0.16 -12.84
N TRP A 225 21.70 -0.45 -12.04
CA TRP A 225 21.56 0.06 -10.68
C TRP A 225 22.43 -0.77 -9.72
N LYS A 226 23.18 -0.11 -8.85
CA LYS A 226 24.03 -0.72 -7.83
C LYS A 226 23.61 -0.20 -6.46
N GLN A 227 23.41 -1.09 -5.49
CA GLN A 227 23.07 -0.71 -4.11
C GLN A 227 23.52 -1.81 -3.14
N GLY A 228 24.43 -1.49 -2.23
CA GLY A 228 25.04 -2.50 -1.37
C GLY A 228 25.80 -3.54 -2.20
N SER A 229 25.53 -4.83 -1.97
CA SER A 229 26.05 -5.93 -2.81
C SER A 229 25.26 -6.17 -4.11
N ILE A 230 24.09 -5.54 -4.29
CA ILE A 230 23.18 -5.80 -5.40
C ILE A 230 23.58 -4.97 -6.62
N ALA A 231 23.67 -5.62 -7.79
CA ALA A 231 23.75 -4.98 -9.10
C ALA A 231 22.66 -5.56 -10.02
N THR A 232 21.71 -4.71 -10.44
CA THR A 232 20.53 -5.10 -11.23
C THR A 232 20.43 -4.24 -12.49
N PRO A 233 20.19 -4.82 -13.68
CA PRO A 233 19.86 -4.06 -14.89
C PRO A 233 18.59 -3.22 -14.70
N LEU A 234 18.65 -1.94 -15.08
CA LEU A 234 17.54 -1.00 -14.99
C LEU A 234 17.53 -0.11 -16.25
N VAL A 235 16.41 -0.14 -16.97
CA VAL A 235 16.16 0.74 -18.12
C VAL A 235 15.23 1.86 -17.69
N PHE A 236 15.70 3.10 -17.76
CA PHE A 236 14.89 4.30 -17.58
C PHE A 236 14.34 4.77 -18.92
N ARG A 237 13.02 4.91 -19.04
CA ARG A 237 12.32 5.33 -20.26
C ARG A 237 11.74 6.71 -20.09
N ARG A 238 12.03 7.62 -21.04
CA ARG A 238 11.55 9.00 -20.98
C ARG A 238 10.03 9.05 -21.06
N LEU A 239 9.45 9.88 -20.21
CA LEU A 239 8.02 10.18 -20.21
C LEU A 239 7.73 11.56 -20.80
N ALA A 240 6.57 11.70 -21.42
CA ALA A 240 6.06 13.01 -21.86
C ALA A 240 5.68 13.93 -20.67
N ALA A 241 5.37 13.35 -19.52
CA ALA A 241 5.11 14.03 -18.25
C ALA A 241 5.39 13.05 -17.09
N ALA A 242 5.63 13.55 -15.88
CA ALA A 242 5.70 12.71 -14.69
C ALA A 242 4.43 11.85 -14.53
N PRO A 243 4.54 10.58 -14.08
CA PRO A 243 3.40 9.73 -13.88
C PRO A 243 2.54 10.30 -12.73
N LYS A 244 1.23 10.19 -12.86
CA LYS A 244 0.28 10.61 -11.83
C LYS A 244 -0.41 9.39 -11.27
N LEU A 245 -0.22 9.14 -9.98
CA LEU A 245 -0.97 8.14 -9.25
C LEU A 245 -2.47 8.47 -9.33
N ALA A 246 -3.26 7.52 -9.80
CA ALA A 246 -4.70 7.58 -9.75
C ALA A 246 -5.14 7.30 -8.31
N ARG A 247 -5.79 8.29 -7.73
CA ARG A 247 -6.47 8.22 -6.45
C ARG A 247 -7.91 8.70 -6.67
N PRO A 248 -8.75 7.90 -7.37
CA PRO A 248 -10.05 8.34 -7.86
C PRO A 248 -11.03 8.74 -6.75
N GLN A 249 -10.83 8.23 -5.53
CA GLN A 249 -11.62 8.55 -4.35
C GLN A 249 -11.20 9.86 -3.66
N GLU A 250 -10.05 10.47 -4.01
CA GLU A 250 -9.66 11.73 -3.38
C GLU A 250 -10.63 12.86 -3.77
N PRO A 251 -11.30 13.49 -2.78
CA PRO A 251 -12.32 14.47 -3.04
C PRO A 251 -11.71 15.76 -3.59
N LYS A 252 -12.42 16.41 -4.51
CA LYS A 252 -11.97 17.65 -5.17
C LYS A 252 -12.95 18.78 -4.91
N PRO A 253 -12.47 20.02 -4.71
CA PRO A 253 -13.33 21.19 -4.54
C PRO A 253 -14.05 21.55 -5.85
N PRO A 254 -15.19 22.26 -5.79
CA PRO A 254 -15.86 22.73 -4.58
C PRO A 254 -16.57 21.59 -3.83
N PHE A 255 -16.36 21.53 -2.51
CA PHE A 255 -17.00 20.54 -1.65
C PHE A 255 -18.46 20.95 -1.35
N PRO A 256 -19.39 19.98 -1.15
CA PRO A 256 -20.78 20.26 -0.78
C PRO A 256 -20.96 20.62 0.71
N TYR A 257 -19.87 20.83 1.44
CA TYR A 257 -19.80 21.06 2.88
C TYR A 257 -18.79 22.17 3.20
N GLN A 258 -18.82 22.68 4.43
CA GLN A 258 -17.85 23.68 4.88
C GLN A 258 -16.57 22.99 5.37
N GLU A 259 -15.42 23.52 4.97
CA GLU A 259 -14.11 23.13 5.50
C GLU A 259 -13.49 24.32 6.24
N ARG A 260 -12.90 24.05 7.41
CA ARG A 260 -12.21 25.05 8.22
C ARG A 260 -10.89 24.47 8.73
N LYS A 261 -9.78 25.15 8.43
CA LYS A 261 -8.52 24.96 9.19
C LYS A 261 -8.74 25.40 10.63
N VAL A 262 -8.21 24.63 11.58
CA VAL A 262 -8.37 24.86 13.02
C VAL A 262 -7.05 24.61 13.73
N GLU A 263 -6.86 25.29 14.86
CA GLU A 263 -5.77 25.06 15.81
C GLU A 263 -6.36 24.99 17.21
N PHE A 264 -5.83 24.09 18.06
CA PHE A 264 -6.29 23.91 19.43
C PHE A 264 -5.18 23.39 20.34
N ALA A 265 -5.28 23.64 21.64
CA ALA A 265 -4.33 23.09 22.61
C ALA A 265 -4.43 21.56 22.66
N GLY A 266 -3.29 20.87 22.61
CA GLY A 266 -3.18 19.42 22.72
C GLY A 266 -3.34 18.91 24.16
N GLY A 267 -2.98 17.65 24.38
CA GLY A 267 -3.03 16.98 25.68
C GLY A 267 -1.97 17.46 26.68
N ALA A 268 -0.92 18.14 26.21
CA ALA A 268 0.19 18.65 27.02
C ALA A 268 0.35 20.17 26.89
N SER A 269 0.92 20.81 27.93
CA SER A 269 1.21 22.25 27.93
C SER A 269 2.23 22.62 26.84
N GLY A 270 1.96 23.67 26.07
CA GLY A 270 2.80 24.11 24.96
C GLY A 270 2.61 23.35 23.64
N VAL A 271 1.84 22.26 23.64
CA VAL A 271 1.45 21.56 22.40
C VAL A 271 0.20 22.24 21.83
N THR A 272 0.28 22.65 20.57
CA THR A 272 -0.83 23.14 19.76
C THR A 272 -0.97 22.22 18.55
N LEU A 273 -2.14 21.61 18.41
CA LEU A 273 -2.47 20.72 17.31
C LEU A 273 -3.17 21.50 16.21
N ALA A 274 -2.68 21.34 14.98
CA ALA A 274 -3.28 21.90 13.78
C ALA A 274 -4.16 20.84 13.10
N GLY A 275 -5.26 21.27 12.50
CA GLY A 275 -6.20 20.33 11.89
C GLY A 275 -7.19 20.96 10.93
N THR A 276 -8.15 20.15 10.52
CA THR A 276 -9.23 20.50 9.61
C THR A 276 -10.54 19.96 10.16
N LEU A 277 -11.50 20.86 10.35
CA LEU A 277 -12.88 20.55 10.69
C LEU A 277 -13.74 20.69 9.44
N THR A 278 -14.40 19.60 9.07
CA THR A 278 -15.40 19.54 8.01
C THR A 278 -16.80 19.50 8.64
N VAL A 279 -17.73 20.31 8.15
CA VAL A 279 -19.08 20.49 8.71
C VAL A 279 -20.10 20.41 7.58
N PRO A 280 -21.13 19.54 7.68
CA PRO A 280 -22.15 19.41 6.65
C PRO A 280 -22.88 20.74 6.36
N SER A 281 -23.32 20.90 5.12
CA SER A 281 -24.17 22.05 4.76
C SER A 281 -25.58 21.89 5.35
N GLY A 282 -26.08 22.92 6.02
CA GLY A 282 -27.44 22.91 6.58
C GLY A 282 -27.63 23.93 7.70
N LYS A 283 -28.73 23.78 8.45
CA LYS A 283 -29.04 24.53 9.68
C LYS A 283 -29.08 23.58 10.86
N GLY A 284 -28.72 24.08 12.05
CA GLY A 284 -28.74 23.31 13.29
C GLY A 284 -27.37 22.77 13.69
N THR A 285 -27.36 21.74 14.52
CA THR A 285 -26.15 21.06 15.02
C THR A 285 -26.05 19.64 14.47
N PHE A 286 -24.84 19.24 14.11
CA PHE A 286 -24.54 17.95 13.51
C PHE A 286 -23.93 16.98 14.52
N PRO A 287 -24.14 15.66 14.37
CA PRO A 287 -23.28 14.68 15.02
C PRO A 287 -21.82 14.87 14.58
N GLY A 288 -20.88 14.40 15.39
CA GLY A 288 -19.45 14.60 15.14
C GLY A 288 -18.62 13.33 15.31
N VAL A 289 -17.46 13.29 14.67
CA VAL A 289 -16.42 12.30 14.96
C VAL A 289 -15.03 12.93 14.83
N VAL A 290 -14.10 12.51 15.69
CA VAL A 290 -12.66 12.79 15.50
C VAL A 290 -12.01 11.55 14.90
N LEU A 291 -11.22 11.71 13.84
CA LEU A 291 -10.39 10.63 13.31
C LEU A 291 -9.01 10.65 14.00
N LEU A 292 -8.52 9.48 14.42
CA LEU A 292 -7.26 9.31 15.16
C LEU A 292 -6.32 8.37 14.38
N SER A 293 -5.16 8.89 13.99
CA SER A 293 -4.15 8.30 13.10
C SER A 293 -3.60 6.95 13.60
N GLY A 294 -3.02 6.19 12.68
CA GLY A 294 -2.25 4.99 13.01
C GLY A 294 -0.89 5.29 13.66
N SER A 295 0.02 4.30 13.62
CA SER A 295 1.38 4.47 14.11
C SER A 295 2.28 5.23 13.12
N GLY A 296 3.35 5.82 13.63
CA GLY A 296 4.19 6.75 12.88
C GLY A 296 3.71 8.21 13.01
N ALA A 297 4.50 9.15 12.51
CA ALA A 297 4.13 10.56 12.52
C ALA A 297 3.24 10.86 11.30
N GLN A 298 1.97 11.17 11.51
CA GLN A 298 1.00 11.33 10.43
C GLN A 298 0.39 12.73 10.38
N ASP A 299 -0.02 13.13 9.17
CA ASP A 299 -0.85 14.32 8.97
C ASP A 299 -2.34 13.98 9.16
N ARG A 300 -3.20 15.00 9.21
CA ARG A 300 -4.65 14.86 9.30
C ARG A 300 -5.32 14.06 8.16
N ASP A 301 -4.61 13.76 7.09
CA ASP A 301 -5.10 13.03 5.93
C ASP A 301 -4.78 11.52 6.02
N GLU A 302 -3.98 11.11 7.02
CA GLU A 302 -3.36 9.78 7.14
C GLU A 302 -2.52 9.46 5.88
N THR A 303 -1.71 10.43 5.43
CA THR A 303 -0.97 10.30 4.18
C THR A 303 0.06 9.16 4.22
N LEU A 304 -0.21 8.07 3.49
CA LEU A 304 0.65 6.89 3.41
C LEU A 304 0.65 6.30 1.99
N MET A 305 1.83 6.06 1.42
CA MET A 305 2.02 5.49 0.07
C MET A 305 1.16 6.17 -1.04
N GLY A 306 1.03 7.49 -0.94
CA GLY A 306 0.23 8.31 -1.86
C GLY A 306 -1.29 8.16 -1.70
N HIS A 307 -1.77 7.51 -0.64
CA HIS A 307 -3.17 7.48 -0.24
C HIS A 307 -3.43 8.44 0.92
N ARG A 308 -4.69 8.84 1.08
CA ARG A 308 -5.17 9.75 2.13
C ARG A 308 -6.47 9.21 2.74
N PRO A 309 -6.44 8.10 3.51
CA PRO A 309 -7.62 7.39 3.99
C PRO A 309 -8.58 8.28 4.79
N PHE A 310 -8.04 9.14 5.66
CA PHE A 310 -8.86 10.03 6.48
C PHE A 310 -9.50 11.17 5.70
N LEU A 311 -8.90 11.60 4.58
CA LEU A 311 -9.54 12.56 3.68
C LEU A 311 -10.77 11.95 2.99
N VAL A 312 -10.63 10.71 2.49
CA VAL A 312 -11.73 9.98 1.84
C VAL A 312 -12.86 9.68 2.84
N LEU A 313 -12.51 9.19 4.03
CA LEU A 313 -13.48 8.93 5.10
C LEU A 313 -14.18 10.21 5.57
N ALA A 314 -13.47 11.33 5.72
CA ALA A 314 -14.09 12.59 6.13
C ALA A 314 -15.03 13.19 5.08
N ASP A 315 -14.67 13.14 3.79
CA ASP A 315 -15.58 13.58 2.72
C ASP A 315 -16.85 12.73 2.69
N TYR A 316 -16.71 11.40 2.78
CA TYR A 316 -17.85 10.49 2.83
C TYR A 316 -18.77 10.80 4.02
N LEU A 317 -18.23 10.84 5.24
CA LEU A 317 -19.02 11.10 6.45
C LEU A 317 -19.66 12.50 6.45
N THR A 318 -18.96 13.53 5.94
CA THR A 318 -19.50 14.89 5.88
C THR A 318 -20.61 15.04 4.86
N ARG A 319 -20.54 14.33 3.72
CA ARG A 319 -21.66 14.21 2.77
C ARG A 319 -22.88 13.52 3.39
N HIS A 320 -22.67 12.60 4.33
CA HIS A 320 -23.72 11.90 5.08
C HIS A 320 -24.14 12.60 6.39
N GLY A 321 -23.84 13.90 6.55
CA GLY A 321 -24.38 14.71 7.64
C GLY A 321 -23.64 14.59 8.98
N ILE A 322 -22.43 14.00 9.00
CA ILE A 322 -21.58 13.86 10.18
C ILE A 322 -20.39 14.81 10.04
N ALA A 323 -20.19 15.72 10.99
CA ALA A 323 -19.03 16.60 10.99
C ALA A 323 -17.76 15.84 11.43
N VAL A 324 -16.63 16.09 10.76
CA VAL A 324 -15.39 15.35 11.00
C VAL A 324 -14.25 16.30 11.34
N LEU A 325 -13.63 16.07 12.51
CA LEU A 325 -12.35 16.66 12.88
C LEU A 325 -11.22 15.69 12.56
N ARG A 326 -10.18 16.22 11.91
CA ARG A 326 -8.90 15.54 11.68
C ARG A 326 -7.78 16.50 12.07
N TYR A 327 -6.68 16.00 12.60
CA TYR A 327 -5.56 16.81 13.05
C TYR A 327 -4.22 16.13 12.74
N ASP A 328 -3.16 16.93 12.61
CA ASP A 328 -1.80 16.42 12.43
C ASP A 328 -1.24 16.00 13.80
N ASP A 329 -0.50 14.91 13.86
CA ASP A 329 0.10 14.43 15.12
C ASP A 329 1.08 15.46 15.73
N ARG A 330 1.22 15.43 17.05
CA ARG A 330 2.15 16.32 17.77
C ARG A 330 3.56 16.26 17.18
N GLY A 331 4.15 17.44 16.96
CA GLY A 331 5.47 17.57 16.34
C GLY A 331 5.55 17.16 14.87
N TYR A 332 4.41 16.98 14.17
CA TYR A 332 4.36 16.65 12.75
C TYR A 332 3.48 17.61 11.94
N ALA A 333 3.78 17.73 10.64
CA ALA A 333 3.17 18.66 9.70
C ALA A 333 3.02 20.09 10.25
N ALA A 334 1.80 20.54 10.60
CA ALA A 334 1.56 21.89 11.14
C ALA A 334 1.36 21.94 12.67
N SER A 335 1.38 20.79 13.37
CA SER A 335 1.27 20.71 14.83
C SER A 335 2.60 20.97 15.52
N THR A 336 2.58 21.65 16.67
CA THR A 336 3.78 21.83 17.51
C THR A 336 4.01 20.62 18.42
N GLY A 337 5.16 20.58 19.10
CA GLY A 337 5.55 19.52 20.02
C GLY A 337 6.79 18.77 19.53
N ASP A 338 7.07 17.64 20.19
CA ASP A 338 8.17 16.73 19.84
C ASP A 338 7.59 15.32 19.66
N TYR A 339 7.58 14.83 18.42
CA TYR A 339 7.12 13.49 18.09
C TYR A 339 8.06 12.41 18.65
N ALA A 340 9.38 12.64 18.63
CA ALA A 340 10.38 11.65 19.04
C ALA A 340 10.40 11.41 20.56
N ALA A 341 9.98 12.41 21.34
CA ALA A 341 9.79 12.30 22.78
C ALA A 341 8.39 11.79 23.20
N ALA A 342 7.44 11.71 22.27
CA ALA A 342 6.06 11.32 22.57
C ALA A 342 5.92 9.86 23.01
N THR A 343 4.89 9.59 23.80
CA THR A 343 4.49 8.26 24.26
C THR A 343 3.14 7.82 23.67
N HIS A 344 2.78 6.54 23.83
CA HIS A 344 1.43 6.07 23.49
C HIS A 344 0.33 6.82 24.27
N GLU A 345 0.58 7.09 25.57
CA GLU A 345 -0.35 7.82 26.43
C GLU A 345 -0.49 9.31 26.05
N ASP A 346 0.56 9.92 25.48
CA ASP A 346 0.56 11.28 24.98
C ASP A 346 -0.40 11.47 23.79
N PHE A 347 -0.37 10.56 22.80
CA PHE A 347 -1.29 10.60 21.67
C PHE A 347 -2.76 10.37 22.12
N ALA A 348 -2.98 9.50 23.11
CA ALA A 348 -4.30 9.35 23.72
C ALA A 348 -4.77 10.63 24.46
N ALA A 349 -3.87 11.41 25.07
CA ALA A 349 -4.20 12.70 25.66
C ALA A 349 -4.56 13.75 24.60
N ASP A 350 -3.86 13.75 23.46
CA ASP A 350 -4.16 14.60 22.30
C ASP A 350 -5.53 14.27 21.68
N ALA A 351 -5.85 12.98 21.52
CA ALA A 351 -7.18 12.54 21.10
C ALA A 351 -8.29 13.05 22.05
N GLY A 352 -8.03 13.05 23.36
CA GLY A 352 -8.92 13.63 24.37
C GLY A 352 -9.08 15.16 24.22
N ALA A 353 -8.02 15.87 23.87
CA ALA A 353 -8.04 17.31 23.59
C ALA A 353 -8.80 17.64 22.29
N ALA A 354 -8.60 16.84 21.23
CA ALA A 354 -9.33 16.95 19.97
C ALA A 354 -10.84 16.70 20.16
N PHE A 355 -11.22 15.68 20.93
CA PHE A 355 -12.61 15.45 21.33
C PHE A 355 -13.20 16.67 22.05
N LYS A 356 -12.48 17.20 23.05
CA LYS A 356 -12.89 18.40 23.81
C LYS A 356 -13.04 19.63 22.91
N PHE A 357 -12.18 19.81 21.92
CA PHE A 357 -12.29 20.87 20.93
C PHE A 357 -13.53 20.72 20.03
N LEU A 358 -13.82 19.50 19.57
CA LEU A 358 -14.96 19.23 18.68
C LEU A 358 -16.30 19.48 19.38
N ILE A 359 -16.49 18.98 20.60
CA ILE A 359 -17.74 19.20 21.36
C ILE A 359 -17.98 20.66 21.77
N ALA A 360 -16.97 21.53 21.66
CA ALA A 360 -17.08 22.96 21.96
C ALA A 360 -17.54 23.81 20.75
N GLN A 361 -17.64 23.22 19.55
CA GLN A 361 -18.00 23.95 18.34
C GLN A 361 -19.53 24.17 18.26
N LYS A 362 -19.95 25.41 17.98
CA LYS A 362 -21.38 25.78 17.91
C LYS A 362 -22.23 25.01 16.90
N ALA A 363 -21.61 24.42 15.87
CA ALA A 363 -22.28 23.64 14.83
C ALA A 363 -22.38 22.14 15.18
N ILE A 364 -21.89 21.71 16.34
CA ILE A 364 -21.79 20.32 16.75
C ILE A 364 -22.73 20.06 17.92
N ASP A 365 -23.39 18.90 17.90
CA ASP A 365 -24.17 18.41 19.01
C ASP A 365 -23.27 17.62 19.97
N PRO A 366 -22.94 18.15 21.16
CA PRO A 366 -21.99 17.53 22.07
C PRO A 366 -22.47 16.20 22.67
N ALA A 367 -23.76 15.85 22.51
CA ALA A 367 -24.30 14.55 22.93
C ALA A 367 -24.16 13.46 21.85
N ARG A 368 -23.72 13.81 20.63
CA ARG A 368 -23.62 12.93 19.47
C ARG A 368 -22.24 12.96 18.82
N VAL A 369 -21.18 13.08 19.64
CA VAL A 369 -19.78 13.04 19.19
C VAL A 369 -19.11 11.74 19.62
N GLY A 370 -18.47 11.05 18.68
CA GLY A 370 -17.67 9.86 18.93
C GLY A 370 -16.22 9.99 18.47
N LEU A 371 -15.51 8.87 18.49
CA LEU A 371 -14.11 8.76 18.07
C LEU A 371 -13.97 7.61 17.06
N CYS A 372 -13.17 7.79 16.02
CA CYS A 372 -12.84 6.75 15.05
C CYS A 372 -11.32 6.66 14.94
N GLY A 373 -10.73 5.57 15.41
CA GLY A 373 -9.28 5.37 15.37
C GLY A 373 -8.90 4.27 14.39
N HIS A 374 -7.82 4.46 13.65
CA HIS A 374 -7.21 3.44 12.80
C HIS A 374 -5.93 2.91 13.44
N SER A 375 -5.71 1.59 13.38
CA SER A 375 -4.49 0.93 13.88
C SER A 375 -4.20 1.29 15.35
N GLU A 376 -3.13 2.05 15.65
CA GLU A 376 -2.81 2.55 17.00
C GLU A 376 -3.80 3.61 17.53
N GLY A 377 -4.44 4.39 16.66
CA GLY A 377 -5.48 5.35 17.05
C GLY A 377 -6.73 4.68 17.63
N ALA A 378 -6.97 3.41 17.32
CA ALA A 378 -8.12 2.66 17.82
C ALA A 378 -8.09 2.47 19.36
N PRO A 379 -7.01 1.99 19.99
CA PRO A 379 -6.90 2.00 21.44
C PRO A 379 -6.85 3.42 22.04
N HIS A 380 -6.34 4.45 21.36
CA HIS A 380 -6.46 5.83 21.84
C HIS A 380 -7.93 6.26 21.99
N ALA A 381 -8.78 5.93 21.01
CA ALA A 381 -10.23 6.15 21.11
C ALA A 381 -10.84 5.43 22.33
N ALA A 382 -10.43 4.19 22.59
CA ALA A 382 -10.87 3.41 23.74
C ALA A 382 -10.38 4.00 25.07
N ILE A 383 -9.14 4.50 25.15
CA ILE A 383 -8.59 5.18 26.34
C ILE A 383 -9.41 6.42 26.69
N VAL A 384 -9.71 7.27 25.69
CA VAL A 384 -10.54 8.47 25.91
C VAL A 384 -11.95 8.08 26.33
N ALA A 385 -12.59 7.12 25.66
CA ALA A 385 -13.95 6.67 25.98
C ALA A 385 -14.06 6.00 27.36
N ALA A 386 -13.04 5.26 27.79
CA ALA A 386 -12.96 4.66 29.12
C ALA A 386 -12.93 5.68 30.26
N GLY A 387 -12.35 6.88 30.01
CA GLY A 387 -12.29 7.97 30.96
C GLY A 387 -13.40 9.03 30.82
N ASN A 388 -14.21 8.98 29.76
CA ASN A 388 -15.09 10.09 29.39
C ASN A 388 -16.50 9.62 28.94
N PRO A 389 -17.52 9.68 29.82
CA PRO A 389 -18.89 9.24 29.49
C PRO A 389 -19.62 10.17 28.49
N LYS A 390 -18.98 11.24 28.00
CA LYS A 390 -19.53 12.07 26.91
C LYS A 390 -19.24 11.52 25.51
N VAL A 391 -18.32 10.56 25.37
CA VAL A 391 -18.04 9.90 24.08
C VAL A 391 -19.26 9.04 23.73
N ALA A 392 -19.96 9.41 22.65
CA ALA A 392 -21.23 8.79 22.27
C ALA A 392 -21.07 7.42 21.61
N PHE A 393 -19.93 7.18 20.95
CA PHE A 393 -19.57 5.92 20.30
C PHE A 393 -18.07 5.86 20.01
N VAL A 394 -17.54 4.65 19.78
CA VAL A 394 -16.19 4.41 19.27
C VAL A 394 -16.25 3.55 18.00
N VAL A 395 -15.42 3.89 17.01
CA VAL A 395 -15.11 3.04 15.84
C VAL A 395 -13.62 2.69 15.91
N MET A 396 -13.31 1.40 15.79
CA MET A 396 -11.97 0.84 15.75
C MET A 396 -11.75 0.22 14.36
N LEU A 397 -10.93 0.87 13.54
CA LEU A 397 -10.52 0.38 12.22
C LEU A 397 -9.15 -0.29 12.37
N ALA A 398 -9.05 -1.57 12.02
CA ALA A 398 -7.84 -2.37 12.17
C ALA A 398 -7.22 -2.29 13.59
N GLY A 399 -8.06 -2.27 14.62
CA GLY A 399 -7.66 -1.86 15.97
C GLY A 399 -6.97 -2.94 16.80
N ILE A 400 -6.03 -2.53 17.65
CA ILE A 400 -5.29 -3.42 18.57
C ILE A 400 -6.24 -3.97 19.66
N GLY A 401 -6.42 -5.29 19.68
CA GLY A 401 -7.31 -6.02 20.59
C GLY A 401 -6.62 -6.98 21.56
N VAL A 402 -5.32 -7.24 21.37
CA VAL A 402 -4.50 -8.16 22.20
C VAL A 402 -3.24 -7.44 22.68
N PRO A 403 -2.51 -7.99 23.69
CA PRO A 403 -1.22 -7.44 24.12
C PRO A 403 -0.23 -7.29 22.95
N VAL A 404 0.50 -6.17 22.93
CA VAL A 404 1.27 -5.75 21.74
C VAL A 404 2.41 -6.70 21.38
N ASP A 405 3.02 -7.40 22.33
CA ASP A 405 4.04 -8.44 22.03
C ASP A 405 3.45 -9.64 21.25
N GLN A 406 2.22 -10.02 21.56
CA GLN A 406 1.50 -11.07 20.83
C GLN A 406 1.14 -10.58 19.42
N LEU A 407 0.67 -9.33 19.32
CA LEU A 407 0.40 -8.65 18.05
C LEU A 407 1.64 -8.62 17.15
N LEU A 408 2.77 -8.05 17.62
CA LEU A 408 4.01 -7.90 16.85
C LEU A 408 4.62 -9.25 16.45
N THR A 409 4.51 -10.27 17.33
CA THR A 409 4.92 -11.64 16.99
C THR A 409 4.06 -12.21 15.86
N ARG A 410 2.74 -12.02 15.90
CA ARG A 410 1.84 -12.54 14.87
C ARG A 410 1.97 -11.77 13.55
N GLN A 411 2.08 -10.43 13.61
CA GLN A 411 2.38 -9.57 12.46
C GLN A 411 3.62 -10.06 11.71
N ARG A 412 4.75 -10.31 12.41
CA ARG A 412 5.96 -10.87 11.80
C ARG A 412 5.67 -12.20 11.10
N GLN A 413 4.99 -13.13 11.76
CA GLN A 413 4.67 -14.45 11.19
C GLN A 413 3.81 -14.35 9.93
N ASP A 414 2.80 -13.47 9.92
CA ASP A 414 1.89 -13.32 8.80
C ASP A 414 2.57 -12.63 7.60
N ILE A 415 3.39 -11.60 7.84
CA ILE A 415 4.24 -10.96 6.81
C ILE A 415 5.23 -11.96 6.20
N MET A 416 5.97 -12.72 7.03
CA MET A 416 6.99 -13.67 6.53
C MET A 416 6.37 -14.81 5.72
N ARG A 417 5.17 -15.27 6.08
CA ARG A 417 4.41 -16.30 5.33
C ARG A 417 3.95 -15.79 3.97
N VAL A 418 3.40 -14.58 3.91
CA VAL A 418 3.00 -13.95 2.63
C VAL A 418 4.21 -13.67 1.74
N ALA A 419 5.36 -13.35 2.32
CA ALA A 419 6.62 -13.20 1.59
C ALA A 419 7.28 -14.53 1.18
N GLY A 420 6.74 -15.70 1.56
CA GLY A 420 7.31 -17.02 1.21
C GLY A 420 8.62 -17.36 1.92
N VAL A 421 8.84 -16.76 3.09
CA VAL A 421 10.08 -16.90 3.90
C VAL A 421 9.82 -17.31 5.35
N ASP A 422 8.66 -17.87 5.66
CA ASP A 422 8.28 -18.31 7.01
C ASP A 422 9.16 -19.44 7.57
N GLN A 423 9.87 -20.19 6.71
CA GLN A 423 10.94 -21.11 7.11
C GLN A 423 12.06 -20.45 7.94
N LEU A 424 12.20 -19.11 7.89
CA LEU A 424 13.12 -18.35 8.72
C LEU A 424 12.62 -18.19 10.17
N THR A 425 11.31 -18.30 10.41
CA THR A 425 10.66 -18.07 11.72
C THR A 425 10.80 -19.26 12.68
N THR A 426 12.04 -19.71 12.87
CA THR A 426 12.39 -20.84 13.74
C THR A 426 12.01 -20.63 15.22
N PRO A 427 11.84 -21.70 16.02
CA PRO A 427 11.64 -21.58 17.47
C PRO A 427 12.76 -20.80 18.17
N GLU A 428 14.00 -20.91 17.67
CA GLU A 428 15.17 -20.20 18.18
C GLU A 428 15.13 -18.69 17.87
N GLU A 429 14.66 -18.30 16.67
CA GLU A 429 14.42 -16.90 16.33
C GLU A 429 13.31 -16.31 17.19
N THR A 430 12.24 -17.08 17.43
CA THR A 430 11.15 -16.67 18.32
C THR A 430 11.67 -16.48 19.75
N ALA A 431 12.45 -17.42 20.30
CA ALA A 431 13.05 -17.27 21.63
C ALA A 431 13.99 -16.05 21.75
N LEU A 432 14.76 -15.71 20.70
CA LEU A 432 15.57 -14.48 20.68
C LEU A 432 14.71 -13.21 20.66
N ARG A 433 13.60 -13.20 19.91
CA ARG A 433 12.65 -12.07 19.89
C ARG A 433 11.92 -11.93 21.22
N ASP A 434 11.50 -13.04 21.84
CA ASP A 434 10.85 -13.05 23.15
C ASP A 434 11.81 -12.52 24.23
N LYS A 435 13.10 -12.91 24.16
CA LYS A 435 14.17 -12.35 25.01
C LYS A 435 14.34 -10.84 24.79
N LEU A 436 14.30 -10.36 23.55
CA LEU A 436 14.34 -8.93 23.22
C LEU A 436 13.14 -8.18 23.81
N PHE A 437 11.91 -8.67 23.61
CA PHE A 437 10.70 -8.05 24.17
C PHE A 437 10.67 -8.08 25.71
N ALA A 438 11.17 -9.16 26.33
CA ALA A 438 11.37 -9.22 27.77
C ALA A 438 12.39 -8.18 28.25
N PHE A 439 13.51 -8.01 27.55
CA PHE A 439 14.52 -6.99 27.86
C PHE A 439 13.97 -5.55 27.73
N LEU A 440 13.23 -5.27 26.64
CA LEU A 440 12.61 -3.96 26.39
C LEU A 440 11.49 -3.60 27.39
N ARG A 441 11.08 -4.53 28.26
CA ARG A 441 10.15 -4.28 29.38
C ARG A 441 10.86 -4.04 30.72
N THR A 442 12.20 -4.03 30.75
CA THR A 442 12.99 -3.75 31.95
C THR A 442 13.36 -2.27 32.07
N GLU A 443 13.81 -1.86 33.26
CA GLU A 443 14.42 -0.54 33.50
C GLU A 443 15.66 -0.25 32.61
N LYS A 444 16.24 -1.28 31.98
CA LYS A 444 17.42 -1.18 31.11
C LYS A 444 17.07 -1.08 29.62
N ALA A 445 15.80 -0.99 29.27
CA ALA A 445 15.34 -1.00 27.87
C ALA A 445 15.96 0.10 26.98
N THR A 446 16.44 1.20 27.56
CA THR A 446 17.14 2.28 26.85
C THR A 446 18.64 2.00 26.60
N ASP A 447 19.20 0.88 27.08
CA ASP A 447 20.56 0.46 26.74
C ASP A 447 20.62 -0.07 25.30
N LYS A 448 20.89 0.88 24.39
CA LYS A 448 21.04 0.63 22.95
C LYS A 448 22.11 -0.43 22.62
N LYS A 449 23.10 -0.68 23.49
CA LYS A 449 24.13 -1.70 23.24
C LYS A 449 23.58 -3.11 23.41
N GLU A 450 22.82 -3.35 24.47
CA GLU A 450 22.21 -4.67 24.71
C GLU A 450 21.11 -4.97 23.67
N VAL A 451 20.28 -3.96 23.33
CA VAL A 451 19.30 -4.07 22.24
C VAL A 451 19.99 -4.41 20.92
N ARG A 452 21.09 -3.71 20.58
CA ARG A 452 21.88 -4.01 19.38
C ARG A 452 22.43 -5.44 19.42
N ALA A 453 23.03 -5.86 20.54
CA ALA A 453 23.63 -7.18 20.67
C ALA A 453 22.60 -8.32 20.48
N LEU A 454 21.34 -8.11 20.89
CA LEU A 454 20.24 -9.06 20.65
C LEU A 454 19.80 -9.09 19.18
N ILE A 455 19.78 -7.94 18.49
CA ILE A 455 19.51 -7.85 17.04
C ILE A 455 20.65 -8.49 16.24
N GLU A 456 21.91 -8.25 16.62
CA GLU A 456 23.09 -8.86 16.01
C GLU A 456 23.13 -10.38 16.22
N GLN A 457 22.64 -10.91 17.36
CA GLN A 457 22.43 -12.35 17.57
C GLN A 457 21.38 -12.94 16.61
N MET A 458 20.33 -12.19 16.25
CA MET A 458 19.37 -12.61 15.23
C MET A 458 20.00 -12.55 13.83
N ALA A 459 20.68 -11.45 13.49
CA ALA A 459 21.40 -11.28 12.23
C ALA A 459 22.49 -12.36 12.01
N ALA A 460 23.15 -12.81 13.08
CA ALA A 460 24.21 -13.82 13.02
C ALA A 460 23.76 -15.16 12.42
N ARG A 461 22.46 -15.47 12.47
CA ARG A 461 21.85 -16.69 11.90
C ARG A 461 21.80 -16.71 10.38
N TYR A 462 21.92 -15.55 9.75
CA TYR A 462 21.88 -15.37 8.29
C TYR A 462 23.31 -15.34 7.72
N THR A 463 23.51 -15.90 6.53
CA THR A 463 24.78 -15.71 5.78
C THR A 463 24.98 -14.22 5.46
N PRO A 464 26.20 -13.75 5.15
CA PRO A 464 26.45 -12.35 4.81
C PRO A 464 25.51 -11.81 3.71
N GLU A 465 25.25 -12.62 2.69
CA GLU A 465 24.38 -12.31 1.55
C GLU A 465 22.90 -12.25 1.98
N GLN A 466 22.48 -13.16 2.86
CA GLN A 466 21.12 -13.18 3.39
C GLN A 466 20.83 -12.05 4.38
N ARG A 467 21.84 -11.53 5.11
CA ARG A 467 21.64 -10.43 6.07
C ARG A 467 21.13 -9.17 5.39
N GLU A 468 21.72 -8.80 4.26
CA GLU A 468 21.30 -7.61 3.50
C GLU A 468 19.86 -7.79 2.98
N ALA A 469 19.54 -8.95 2.40
CA ALA A 469 18.20 -9.30 1.93
C ALA A 469 17.15 -9.37 3.06
N ALA A 470 17.54 -9.79 4.26
CA ALA A 470 16.68 -9.86 5.46
C ALA A 470 16.62 -8.54 6.26
N GLY A 471 17.21 -7.44 5.76
CA GLY A 471 17.15 -6.13 6.41
C GLY A 471 18.08 -5.96 7.61
N PHE A 472 19.09 -6.81 7.78
CA PHE A 472 20.14 -6.70 8.80
C PHE A 472 21.38 -5.96 8.29
N THR A 473 21.19 -4.84 7.59
CA THR A 473 22.28 -3.89 7.30
C THR A 473 22.61 -3.08 8.56
N GLU A 474 23.84 -2.56 8.67
CA GLU A 474 24.26 -1.74 9.83
C GLU A 474 23.30 -0.57 10.10
N SER A 475 22.90 0.14 9.04
CA SER A 475 21.95 1.25 9.11
C SER A 475 20.54 0.81 9.52
N ALA A 476 20.08 -0.34 9.06
CA ALA A 476 18.77 -0.88 9.44
C ALA A 476 18.76 -1.39 10.88
N ILE A 477 19.90 -1.91 11.38
CA ILE A 477 20.07 -2.24 12.81
C ILE A 477 20.07 -0.96 13.65
N ASP A 478 20.78 0.11 13.24
CA ASP A 478 20.74 1.41 13.94
C ASP A 478 19.32 1.98 14.04
N GLN A 479 18.56 1.94 12.93
CA GLN A 479 17.17 2.38 12.87
C GLN A 479 16.26 1.53 13.75
N GLN A 480 16.40 0.19 13.73
CA GLN A 480 15.66 -0.70 14.61
C GLN A 480 15.98 -0.43 16.09
N VAL A 481 17.26 -0.28 16.46
CA VAL A 481 17.66 0.07 17.84
C VAL A 481 17.05 1.41 18.25
N ALA A 482 17.10 2.43 17.39
CA ALA A 482 16.52 3.73 17.68
C ALA A 482 14.99 3.68 17.88
N MET A 483 14.28 2.93 17.03
CA MET A 483 12.83 2.74 17.13
C MET A 483 12.44 1.95 18.39
N LEU A 484 13.07 0.79 18.62
CA LEU A 484 12.77 -0.11 19.75
C LEU A 484 13.08 0.51 21.11
N THR A 485 13.99 1.49 21.18
CA THR A 485 14.34 2.22 22.40
C THR A 485 13.65 3.59 22.53
N SER A 486 12.71 3.92 21.63
CA SER A 486 11.94 5.15 21.71
C SER A 486 10.92 5.13 22.86
N PRO A 487 10.60 6.29 23.48
CA PRO A 487 9.57 6.37 24.52
C PRO A 487 8.22 5.79 24.07
N TRP A 488 7.81 6.11 22.84
CA TRP A 488 6.64 5.54 22.18
C TRP A 488 6.65 4.01 22.15
N PHE A 489 7.68 3.37 21.58
CA PHE A 489 7.68 1.92 21.41
C PHE A 489 7.73 1.17 22.75
N LEU A 490 8.52 1.66 23.72
CA LEU A 490 8.60 1.05 25.05
C LEU A 490 7.26 1.08 25.79
N LYS A 491 6.47 2.15 25.58
CA LYS A 491 5.11 2.27 26.12
C LYS A 491 4.10 1.40 25.39
N LEU A 492 4.15 1.41 24.06
CA LEU A 492 3.27 0.58 23.22
C LEU A 492 3.51 -0.92 23.45
N LEU A 493 4.76 -1.39 23.56
CA LEU A 493 5.09 -2.79 23.85
C LEU A 493 4.58 -3.26 25.24
N ALA A 494 4.43 -2.33 26.19
CA ALA A 494 3.88 -2.60 27.51
C ALA A 494 2.34 -2.52 27.55
N PHE A 495 1.69 -2.13 26.45
CA PHE A 495 0.24 -1.93 26.40
C PHE A 495 -0.53 -3.25 26.27
N ASP A 496 -1.53 -3.42 27.14
CA ASP A 496 -2.60 -4.40 27.05
C ASP A 496 -3.92 -3.64 26.90
N PRO A 497 -4.68 -3.81 25.80
CA PRO A 497 -5.95 -3.11 25.60
C PRO A 497 -7.08 -3.63 26.52
N ALA A 498 -7.04 -4.86 27.02
CA ALA A 498 -8.19 -5.48 27.70
C ALA A 498 -8.66 -4.71 28.96
N PRO A 499 -7.77 -4.22 29.86
CA PRO A 499 -8.17 -3.41 31.02
C PRO A 499 -8.76 -2.03 30.68
N ILE A 500 -8.52 -1.52 29.47
CA ILE A 500 -9.12 -0.28 28.96
C ILE A 500 -10.46 -0.58 28.30
N LEU A 501 -10.53 -1.59 27.43
CA LEU A 501 -11.76 -2.02 26.76
C LEU A 501 -12.86 -2.35 27.78
N ALA A 502 -12.55 -3.01 28.89
CA ALA A 502 -13.50 -3.30 29.96
C ALA A 502 -14.13 -2.05 30.62
N LYS A 503 -13.54 -0.86 30.44
CA LYS A 503 -14.05 0.41 30.96
C LYS A 503 -14.93 1.15 29.94
N VAL A 504 -14.83 0.87 28.65
CA VAL A 504 -15.61 1.52 27.59
C VAL A 504 -17.08 1.10 27.67
N LYS A 505 -17.99 2.07 27.89
CA LYS A 505 -19.44 1.82 28.05
C LYS A 505 -20.32 2.29 26.89
N CYS A 506 -19.79 3.10 25.98
CA CYS A 506 -20.51 3.51 24.77
C CYS A 506 -20.54 2.39 23.71
N PRO A 507 -21.45 2.45 22.72
CA PRO A 507 -21.43 1.56 21.56
C PRO A 507 -20.07 1.52 20.86
N VAL A 508 -19.65 0.34 20.41
CA VAL A 508 -18.39 0.14 19.68
C VAL A 508 -18.62 -0.61 18.37
N LEU A 509 -18.03 -0.11 17.29
CA LEU A 509 -17.81 -0.84 16.04
C LEU A 509 -16.33 -1.18 15.92
N ALA A 510 -15.99 -2.45 15.67
CA ALA A 510 -14.65 -2.87 15.31
C ALA A 510 -14.66 -3.56 13.93
N LEU A 511 -13.78 -3.10 13.03
CA LEU A 511 -13.59 -3.66 11.69
C LEU A 511 -12.13 -4.05 11.51
N ASN A 512 -11.86 -5.16 10.82
CA ASN A 512 -10.55 -5.52 10.27
C ASN A 512 -10.74 -6.12 8.88
N GLY A 513 -9.79 -5.91 7.98
CA GLY A 513 -9.68 -6.68 6.74
C GLY A 513 -9.17 -8.11 7.00
N GLU A 514 -9.68 -9.11 6.28
CA GLU A 514 -9.23 -10.50 6.45
C GLU A 514 -7.81 -10.76 5.95
N LYS A 515 -7.28 -9.87 5.09
CA LYS A 515 -5.88 -9.88 4.61
C LYS A 515 -5.03 -8.84 5.37
N ASP A 516 -5.46 -8.37 6.53
CA ASP A 516 -4.64 -7.52 7.39
C ASP A 516 -3.49 -8.32 8.03
N LEU A 517 -2.28 -8.06 7.55
CA LEU A 517 -1.03 -8.67 8.05
C LEU A 517 -0.39 -7.88 9.20
N GLN A 518 -0.89 -6.67 9.50
CA GLN A 518 -0.36 -5.82 10.58
C GLN A 518 -1.14 -6.03 11.88
N VAL A 519 -2.46 -6.10 11.78
CA VAL A 519 -3.37 -6.37 12.89
C VAL A 519 -4.27 -7.55 12.54
N SER A 520 -3.80 -8.76 12.86
CA SER A 520 -4.47 -10.01 12.47
C SER A 520 -5.93 -10.04 12.96
N PHE A 521 -6.86 -10.15 12.02
CA PHE A 521 -8.27 -9.85 12.28
C PHE A 521 -8.92 -10.73 13.36
N ARG A 522 -8.58 -12.02 13.42
CA ARG A 522 -9.25 -12.98 14.30
C ARG A 522 -8.97 -12.69 15.76
N GLU A 523 -7.68 -12.60 16.11
CA GLU A 523 -7.23 -12.40 17.48
C GLU A 523 -7.62 -11.02 18.00
N ASN A 524 -7.51 -9.99 17.15
CA ASN A 524 -7.81 -8.62 17.55
C ASN A 524 -9.32 -8.35 17.68
N LEU A 525 -10.16 -8.80 16.74
CA LEU A 525 -11.62 -8.62 16.87
C LEU A 525 -12.20 -9.43 18.05
N ASP A 526 -11.67 -10.63 18.31
CA ASP A 526 -12.05 -11.45 19.48
C ASP A 526 -11.57 -10.81 20.79
N GLY A 527 -10.34 -10.30 20.84
CA GLY A 527 -9.80 -9.56 21.98
C GLY A 527 -10.58 -8.28 22.30
N ILE A 528 -10.91 -7.47 21.27
CA ILE A 528 -11.78 -6.28 21.38
C ILE A 528 -13.13 -6.67 21.96
N ARG A 529 -13.79 -7.68 21.36
CA ARG A 529 -15.10 -8.17 21.81
C ARG A 529 -15.04 -8.59 23.29
N LYS A 530 -14.10 -9.48 23.64
CA LYS A 530 -13.97 -10.04 25.00
C LYS A 530 -13.67 -8.95 26.03
N GLY A 531 -12.80 -8.00 25.72
CA GLY A 531 -12.50 -6.87 26.61
C GLY A 531 -13.74 -6.02 26.91
N LEU A 532 -14.50 -5.65 25.87
CA LEU A 532 -15.73 -4.87 26.00
C LEU A 532 -16.83 -5.63 26.76
N GLU A 533 -17.07 -6.90 26.40
CA GLU A 533 -18.10 -7.73 27.01
C GLU A 533 -17.78 -8.11 28.47
N ALA A 534 -16.50 -8.30 28.82
CA ALA A 534 -16.05 -8.44 30.21
C ALA A 534 -16.28 -7.16 31.04
N GLY A 535 -16.26 -5.99 30.37
CA GLY A 535 -16.71 -4.73 30.93
C GLY A 535 -18.23 -4.59 31.10
N GLY A 536 -19.01 -5.58 30.67
CA GLY A 536 -20.47 -5.51 30.65
C GLY A 536 -21.05 -4.68 29.49
N ASN A 537 -20.23 -4.23 28.54
CA ASN A 537 -20.72 -3.54 27.35
C ASN A 537 -21.46 -4.55 26.44
N ARG A 538 -22.66 -4.20 25.99
CA ARG A 538 -23.52 -5.05 25.14
C ARG A 538 -23.77 -4.45 23.76
N GLU A 539 -23.37 -3.22 23.50
CA GLU A 539 -23.53 -2.55 22.21
C GLU A 539 -22.27 -2.69 21.34
N VAL A 540 -21.81 -3.94 21.20
CA VAL A 540 -20.54 -4.29 20.53
C VAL A 540 -20.83 -4.91 19.16
N THR A 541 -20.38 -4.25 18.10
CA THR A 541 -20.41 -4.75 16.72
C THR A 541 -18.98 -5.04 16.27
N VAL A 542 -18.66 -6.28 15.88
CA VAL A 542 -17.36 -6.60 15.26
C VAL A 542 -17.58 -7.27 13.91
N ARG A 543 -16.77 -6.96 12.89
CA ARG A 543 -16.82 -7.59 11.57
C ARG A 543 -15.42 -7.76 10.97
N ALA A 544 -15.12 -8.96 10.50
CA ALA A 544 -14.05 -9.18 9.55
C ALA A 544 -14.59 -8.91 8.13
N LEU A 545 -13.78 -8.32 7.26
CA LEU A 545 -14.17 -7.94 5.90
C LEU A 545 -13.29 -8.69 4.89
N PRO A 546 -13.85 -9.59 4.07
CA PRO A 546 -13.10 -10.38 3.10
C PRO A 546 -12.26 -9.53 2.17
N GLU A 547 -11.10 -10.05 1.77
CA GLU A 547 -10.20 -9.49 0.74
C GLU A 547 -9.55 -8.13 1.02
N LEU A 548 -9.93 -7.44 2.11
CA LEU A 548 -9.36 -6.17 2.49
C LEU A 548 -8.04 -6.31 3.28
N ASN A 549 -7.07 -5.44 3.00
CA ASN A 549 -5.81 -5.30 3.75
C ASN A 549 -5.96 -4.40 5.00
N HIS A 550 -4.82 -4.04 5.63
CA HIS A 550 -4.78 -3.14 6.80
C HIS A 550 -5.42 -1.76 6.53
N LEU A 551 -5.14 -1.18 5.35
CA LEU A 551 -5.69 0.12 4.93
C LEU A 551 -7.13 0.01 4.40
N PHE A 552 -7.77 -1.16 4.54
CA PHE A 552 -9.09 -1.46 4.01
C PHE A 552 -9.20 -1.34 2.48
N GLN A 553 -8.11 -1.61 1.75
CA GLN A 553 -8.11 -1.70 0.30
C GLN A 553 -8.31 -3.16 -0.15
N HIS A 554 -9.04 -3.39 -1.24
CA HIS A 554 -9.12 -4.68 -1.91
C HIS A 554 -7.72 -5.12 -2.37
N SER A 555 -7.25 -6.25 -1.84
CA SER A 555 -5.85 -6.69 -1.95
C SER A 555 -5.76 -8.15 -2.41
N SER A 556 -4.65 -8.52 -3.05
CA SER A 556 -4.39 -9.90 -3.45
C SER A 556 -3.89 -10.72 -2.26
N THR A 557 -2.82 -10.26 -1.62
CA THR A 557 -2.16 -10.92 -0.49
C THR A 557 -2.27 -10.14 0.83
N GLY A 558 -2.50 -8.83 0.77
CA GLY A 558 -2.44 -7.94 1.94
C GLY A 558 -1.05 -7.41 2.29
N ALA A 559 -0.02 -7.78 1.52
CA ALA A 559 1.33 -7.28 1.69
C ALA A 559 1.41 -5.75 1.61
N ILE A 560 2.30 -5.16 2.42
CA ILE A 560 2.52 -3.69 2.49
C ILE A 560 2.96 -3.12 1.13
N SER A 561 3.67 -3.91 0.32
CA SER A 561 4.06 -3.58 -1.06
C SER A 561 2.87 -3.35 -2.00
N GLU A 562 1.69 -3.91 -1.71
CA GLU A 562 0.48 -3.66 -2.52
C GLU A 562 -0.13 -2.28 -2.26
N TYR A 563 0.16 -1.63 -1.13
CA TYR A 563 -0.62 -0.48 -0.67
C TYR A 563 -0.58 0.69 -1.65
N GLY A 564 0.62 1.15 -2.05
CA GLY A 564 0.78 2.23 -3.02
C GLY A 564 0.43 1.84 -4.47
N GLN A 565 0.30 0.53 -4.74
CA GLN A 565 -0.01 -0.03 -6.06
C GLN A 565 -1.50 -0.08 -6.35
N ILE A 566 -2.32 -0.24 -5.31
CA ILE A 566 -3.77 -0.20 -5.43
C ILE A 566 -4.20 1.26 -5.70
N GLU A 567 -5.22 1.48 -6.52
CA GLU A 567 -5.75 2.83 -6.79
C GLU A 567 -6.81 3.26 -5.76
N GLU A 568 -7.56 2.29 -5.24
CA GLU A 568 -8.46 2.45 -4.11
C GLU A 568 -7.69 2.87 -2.86
N THR A 569 -8.20 3.89 -2.17
CA THR A 569 -7.68 4.39 -0.89
C THR A 569 -8.35 3.70 0.29
N MET A 570 -9.65 3.42 0.18
CA MET A 570 -10.43 2.67 1.18
C MET A 570 -11.69 2.11 0.52
N SER A 571 -12.01 0.85 0.79
CA SER A 571 -13.20 0.15 0.27
C SER A 571 -14.49 0.98 0.47
N PRO A 572 -15.33 1.16 -0.57
CA PRO A 572 -16.65 1.77 -0.44
C PRO A 572 -17.56 1.08 0.58
N GLU A 573 -17.44 -0.23 0.74
CA GLU A 573 -18.15 -1.04 1.73
C GLU A 573 -17.79 -0.59 3.15
N VAL A 574 -16.51 -0.28 3.42
CA VAL A 574 -16.05 0.21 4.72
C VAL A 574 -16.58 1.61 5.00
N LEU A 575 -16.50 2.51 4.02
CA LEU A 575 -17.08 3.85 4.10
C LEU A 575 -18.57 3.77 4.47
N GLN A 576 -19.34 2.91 3.77
CA GLN A 576 -20.75 2.68 4.02
C GLN A 576 -21.03 2.08 5.40
N ILE A 577 -20.31 1.01 5.80
CA ILE A 577 -20.51 0.35 7.10
C ILE A 577 -20.26 1.33 8.25
N VAL A 578 -19.19 2.13 8.18
CA VAL A 578 -18.85 3.13 9.20
C VAL A 578 -19.90 4.25 9.21
N GLY A 579 -20.21 4.85 8.06
CA GLY A 579 -21.17 5.95 7.96
C GLY A 579 -22.56 5.57 8.45
N GLU A 580 -23.14 4.49 7.93
CA GLU A 580 -24.45 4.01 8.38
C GLU A 580 -24.48 3.63 9.87
N TRP A 581 -23.39 3.07 10.40
CA TRP A 581 -23.34 2.68 11.81
C TRP A 581 -23.28 3.92 12.72
N ILE A 582 -22.49 4.93 12.37
CA ILE A 582 -22.47 6.22 13.08
C ILE A 582 -23.84 6.91 12.98
N GLU A 583 -24.47 6.92 11.80
CA GLU A 583 -25.84 7.42 11.64
C GLU A 583 -26.82 6.70 12.56
N ARG A 584 -26.76 5.37 12.66
CA ARG A 584 -27.63 4.60 13.57
C ARG A 584 -27.40 4.95 15.05
N GLN A 585 -26.16 5.18 15.49
CA GLN A 585 -25.91 5.60 16.88
C GLN A 585 -26.36 7.04 17.15
N THR A 586 -26.30 7.92 16.15
CA THR A 586 -26.59 9.36 16.28
C THR A 586 -28.03 9.76 15.93
N ARG A 587 -28.81 8.83 15.36
CA ARG A 587 -30.27 8.93 15.15
C ARG A 587 -31.11 8.36 16.31
N LYS A 588 -30.51 7.65 17.26
CA LYS A 588 -31.19 7.21 18.49
C LYS A 588 -31.62 8.43 19.31
N GLU A 589 -32.87 8.88 19.13
CA GLU A 589 -33.51 9.77 20.09
C GLU A 589 -33.45 9.11 21.47
N LYS A 590 -32.95 9.83 22.47
CA LYS A 590 -33.13 9.42 23.86
C LYS A 590 -34.60 9.61 24.20
N THR A 591 -35.41 8.55 24.03
CA THR A 591 -36.65 8.39 24.79
C THR A 591 -36.29 8.56 26.27
N GLY A 592 -36.81 9.62 26.88
CA GLY A 592 -36.35 10.14 28.18
C GLY A 592 -36.76 9.33 29.39
#